data_AF-A0A972Y4V4-F1
#
_entry.id   AF-A0A972Y4V4-F1
#
_cell.length_a   1.000
_cell.length_b   1.000
_cell.length_c   1.000
_cell.angle_alpha   90.00
_cell.angle_beta   90.00
_cell.angle_gamma   90.00
#
_symmetry.space_group_name_H-M   'P 1'
#
loop_
_entity.id
_entity.type
_entity.pdbx_description
1 polymer ?
#
loop_
_entity_poly.entity_id
_entity_poly.type
_entity_poly.pdbx_seq_one_letter_code
_entity_poly.pdbx_strand_id
1 'polypeptide(L)'
;MKKRYFLILLTAVLLATTGFNQDSEGWPEMVKVEGGSFLLGADKRDMQAEKDEKPQNKVSVDAFYMSKYEVTVWEWKQYENAKK
;
A
#
# COMPACT_ATOMS: atom_id res chain seq x y z
N MET A 1 -50.41 -11.46 -4.65
CA MET A 1 -49.49 -10.66 -5.48
C MET A 1 -48.52 -9.80 -4.64
N LYS A 2 -48.99 -9.02 -3.66
CA LYS A 2 -48.17 -8.12 -2.83
C LYS A 2 -46.99 -8.78 -2.06
N LYS A 3 -47.14 -10.02 -1.58
CA LYS A 3 -46.07 -10.76 -0.87
C LYS A 3 -44.87 -11.15 -1.76
N ARG A 4 -45.10 -11.41 -3.06
CA ARG A 4 -44.01 -11.73 -4.01
C ARG A 4 -43.18 -10.48 -4.33
N TYR A 5 -43.83 -9.32 -4.48
CA TYR A 5 -43.12 -8.05 -4.62
C TYR A 5 -42.34 -7.69 -3.35
N PHE A 6 -42.91 -7.94 -2.17
CA PHE A 6 -42.20 -7.74 -0.90
C PHE A 6 -40.96 -8.63 -0.80
N LEU A 7 -41.05 -9.92 -1.19
CA LEU A 7 -39.90 -10.82 -1.24
C LEU A 7 -38.84 -10.37 -2.24
N ILE A 8 -39.24 -9.94 -3.44
CA ILE A 8 -38.31 -9.42 -4.47
C ILE A 8 -37.58 -8.17 -3.97
N LEU A 9 -38.32 -7.27 -3.31
CA LEU A 9 -37.77 -6.04 -2.75
C LEU A 9 -36.82 -6.33 -1.57
N LEU A 10 -37.16 -7.31 -0.72
CA LEU A 10 -36.30 -7.78 0.36
C LEU A 10 -35.00 -8.39 -0.16
N THR A 11 -35.06 -9.20 -1.23
CA THR A 11 -33.87 -9.79 -1.86
C THR A 11 -33.00 -8.74 -2.56
N ALA A 12 -33.61 -7.74 -3.20
CA ALA A 12 -32.89 -6.64 -3.84
C ALA A 12 -32.16 -5.76 -2.81
N VAL A 13 -32.79 -5.52 -1.65
CA VAL A 13 -32.16 -4.80 -0.53
C VAL A 13 -31.00 -5.59 0.06
N LEU A 14 -31.15 -6.92 0.23
CA LEU A 14 -30.06 -7.79 0.69
C LEU A 14 -28.84 -7.77 -0.25
N LEU A 15 -29.06 -7.84 -1.57
CA LEU A 15 -28.01 -7.72 -2.60
C LEU A 15 -27.32 -6.34 -2.61
N ALA A 16 -28.05 -5.27 -2.27
CA ALA A 16 -27.48 -3.93 -2.17
C ALA A 16 -26.66 -3.70 -0.88
N THR A 17 -26.90 -4.49 0.18
CA THR A 17 -26.16 -4.38 1.45
C THR A 17 -24.88 -5.21 1.50
N THR A 18 -24.72 -6.20 0.62
CA THR A 18 -23.41 -6.82 0.37
C THR A 18 -22.59 -5.87 -0.50
N GLY A 19 -22.15 -4.77 0.11
CA GLY A 19 -21.22 -3.84 -0.51
C GLY A 19 -19.98 -4.60 -0.96
N PHE A 20 -19.65 -4.48 -2.24
CA PHE A 20 -18.32 -4.81 -2.73
C PHE A 20 -17.33 -4.00 -1.89
N ASN A 21 -16.51 -4.67 -1.08
CA ASN A 21 -15.27 -4.06 -0.62
C ASN A 21 -14.42 -3.93 -1.87
N GLN A 22 -14.45 -2.74 -2.46
CA GLN A 22 -13.50 -2.37 -3.50
C GLN A 22 -12.17 -2.20 -2.79
N ASP A 23 -11.43 -3.29 -2.65
CA ASP A 23 -9.99 -3.22 -2.46
C ASP A 23 -9.46 -2.25 -3.52
N SER A 24 -8.55 -1.35 -3.14
CA SER A 24 -8.04 -0.30 -4.02
C SER A 24 -7.36 -0.92 -5.24
N GLU A 25 -8.14 -1.19 -6.30
CA GLU A 25 -7.65 -1.86 -7.49
C GLU A 25 -6.54 -1.00 -8.12
N GLY A 26 -5.30 -1.48 -8.00
CA GLY A 26 -4.14 -0.93 -8.70
C GLY A 26 -3.21 -0.02 -7.90
N TRP A 27 -3.48 0.29 -6.63
CA TRP A 27 -2.55 1.05 -5.79
C TRP A 27 -1.88 0.15 -4.73
N PRO A 28 -0.54 0.21 -4.59
CA PRO A 28 0.15 -0.51 -3.54
C PRO A 28 -0.35 -0.12 -2.15
N GLU A 29 -0.36 -1.07 -1.21
CA GLU A 29 -0.61 -0.77 0.20
C GLU A 29 0.47 0.18 0.72
N MET A 30 0.08 1.42 1.04
CA MET A 30 0.99 2.46 1.52
C MET A 30 0.94 2.58 3.04
N VAL A 31 2.10 2.81 3.65
CA VAL A 31 2.22 3.14 5.07
C VAL A 31 2.78 4.55 5.25
N LYS A 32 2.28 5.27 6.25
CA LYS A 32 2.83 6.58 6.64
C LYS A 32 4.08 6.33 7.48
N VAL A 33 5.22 6.85 7.02
CA VAL A 33 6.47 6.92 7.77
C VAL A 33 6.50 8.29 8.44
N GLU A 34 6.52 8.31 9.77
CA GLU A 34 6.62 9.58 10.52
C GLU A 34 7.99 10.22 10.29
N GLY A 35 8.00 11.56 10.22
CA GLY A 35 9.23 12.33 10.06
C GLY A 35 10.12 12.24 11.31
N GLY A 36 11.42 12.41 11.12
CA GLY A 36 12.38 12.32 12.21
C GLY A 36 13.82 12.35 11.74
N SER A 37 14.73 12.22 12.71
CA SER A 37 16.16 12.11 12.46
C SER A 37 16.68 10.73 12.85
N PHE A 38 17.53 10.16 12.02
CA PHE A 38 18.16 8.87 12.27
C PHE A 38 19.59 8.83 11.71
N LEU A 39 20.33 7.78 12.03
CA LEU A 39 21.68 7.54 11.52
C LEU A 39 21.58 6.63 10.29
N LEU A 40 21.96 7.14 9.13
CA LEU A 40 21.96 6.42 7.84
C LEU A 40 23.38 6.02 7.46
N GLY A 41 23.55 4.80 6.94
CA GLY A 41 24.86 4.23 6.60
C GLY A 41 25.48 3.43 7.75
N ALA A 42 26.66 2.86 7.50
CA ALA A 42 27.31 1.91 8.39
C ALA A 42 28.28 2.58 9.38
N ASP A 43 28.35 2.01 10.59
CA ASP A 43 29.35 2.41 11.58
C ASP A 43 30.77 2.14 11.05
N LYS A 44 31.73 2.98 11.43
CA LYS A 44 33.12 2.82 10.99
C LYS A 44 33.72 1.47 11.39
N ARG A 45 33.25 0.88 12.51
CA ARG A 45 33.68 -0.40 13.07
C ARG A 45 32.95 -1.60 12.47
N ASP A 46 31.93 -1.39 11.66
CA ASP A 46 31.26 -2.48 10.95
C ASP A 46 32.24 -3.07 9.92
N MET A 47 32.65 -4.32 10.14
CA MET A 47 33.61 -5.01 9.28
C MET A 47 32.95 -5.68 8.07
N GLN A 48 31.61 -5.81 8.07
CA GLN A 48 30.86 -6.39 6.96
C GLN A 48 30.40 -5.33 5.96
N ALA A 49 30.32 -4.07 6.40
CA ALA A 49 29.92 -2.96 5.54
C ALA A 49 30.97 -2.63 4.46
N GLU A 50 30.49 -2.53 3.22
CA GLU A 50 31.28 -2.10 2.06
C GLU A 50 31.70 -0.63 2.17
N LYS A 51 32.63 -0.21 1.31
CA LYS A 51 33.22 1.14 1.37
C LYS A 51 32.20 2.25 1.12
N ASP A 52 31.20 2.01 0.27
CA ASP A 52 30.16 2.97 -0.13
C ASP A 52 28.99 3.05 0.85
N GLU A 53 28.85 2.07 1.75
CA GLU A 53 27.90 2.13 2.87
C GLU A 53 28.36 3.07 3.99
N LYS A 54 29.63 3.48 3.99
CA LYS A 54 30.26 4.36 4.99
C LYS A 54 30.42 5.79 4.47
N PRO A 55 30.41 6.81 5.35
CA PRO A 55 30.22 6.71 6.80
C PRO A 55 28.74 6.79 7.21
N GLN A 56 28.47 6.42 8.46
CA GLN A 56 27.21 6.76 9.10
C GLN A 56 27.03 8.28 9.24
N ASN A 57 25.88 8.80 8.80
CA ASN A 57 25.53 10.23 8.82
C ASN A 57 24.18 10.44 9.52
N LYS A 58 24.03 11.55 10.26
CA LYS A 58 22.73 11.95 10.82
C LYS A 58 21.88 12.61 9.73
N VAL A 59 20.77 11.99 9.37
CA VAL A 59 19.84 12.44 8.33
C VAL A 59 18.50 12.78 8.97
N SER A 60 17.85 13.83 8.50
CA SER A 60 16.48 14.20 8.91
C SER A 60 15.58 14.24 7.69
N VAL A 61 14.39 13.66 7.80
CA VAL A 61 13.38 13.62 6.74
C VAL A 61 12.03 14.01 7.29
N ASP A 62 11.24 14.70 6.46
CA ASP A 62 9.83 14.98 6.74
C ASP A 62 9.00 13.69 6.65
N ALA A 63 7.76 13.71 7.16
CA ALA A 63 6.86 12.57 7.04
C ALA A 63 6.49 12.31 5.56
N PHE A 64 6.42 11.04 5.17
CA PHE A 64 6.08 10.63 3.81
C PHE A 64 5.36 9.28 3.79
N TYR A 65 4.85 8.87 2.62
CA TYR A 65 4.27 7.55 2.42
C TYR A 65 5.22 6.66 1.63
N MET A 66 5.34 5.39 2.03
CA MET A 66 6.12 4.36 1.33
C MET A 66 5.26 3.12 1.15
N SER A 67 5.46 2.38 0.06
CA SER A 67 4.81 1.09 -0.12
C SER A 67 5.29 0.12 0.96
N LYS A 68 4.35 -0.58 1.59
CA LYS A 68 4.65 -1.55 2.64
C LYS A 68 5.46 -2.74 2.10
N TYR A 69 5.24 -3.07 0.85
CA TYR A 69 5.92 -4.13 0.11
C TYR A 69 6.55 -3.57 -1.16
N GLU A 70 7.47 -4.33 -1.74
CA GLU A 70 7.93 -4.08 -3.10
C GLU A 70 6.76 -4.19 -4.08
N VAL A 71 6.85 -3.43 -5.18
CA VAL A 71 5.83 -3.49 -6.23
C VAL A 71 5.76 -4.90 -6.80
N THR A 72 4.56 -5.47 -6.77
CA THR A 72 4.29 -6.82 -7.26
C THR A 72 4.15 -6.85 -8.79
N VAL A 73 4.41 -8.01 -9.38
CA VAL A 73 4.17 -8.23 -10.81
C VAL A 73 2.69 -8.00 -11.19
N TRP A 74 1.76 -8.26 -10.26
CA TRP A 74 0.34 -8.01 -10.51
C TRP A 74 0.05 -6.51 -10.61
N GLU A 75 0.52 -5.69 -9.66
CA GLU A 75 0.37 -4.23 -9.70
C GLU A 75 1.02 -3.63 -10.95
N TRP A 76 2.21 -4.11 -11.33
CA TRP A 76 2.85 -3.70 -12.59
C TRP A 76 2.00 -4.02 -13.82
N LYS A 77 1.39 -5.21 -13.89
CA LYS A 77 0.48 -5.58 -14.98
C LYS A 77 -0.78 -4.71 -15.01
N GLN A 78 -1.33 -4.36 -13.85
CA GLN A 78 -2.46 -3.43 -13.79
C GLN A 78 -2.08 -2.05 -14.35
N TYR A 79 -0.90 -1.54 -13.96
CA TYR A 79 -0.36 -0.30 -14.52
C TYR A 79 -0.18 -0.37 -16.04
N GLU A 80 0.37 -1.46 -16.58
CA GLU A 80 0.56 -1.63 -18.02
C GLU A 80 -0.79 -1.70 -18.78
N ASN A 81 -1.78 -2.40 -18.22
CA ASN A 81 -3.12 -2.49 -18.82
C ASN A 81 -3.86 -1.16 -18.82
N ALA A 82 -3.72 -0.37 -17.75
CA ALA A 82 -4.35 0.96 -17.65
C ALA A 82 -3.76 1.99 -18.63
N LYS A 83 -2.59 1.71 -19.22
CA LYS A 83 -1.92 2.56 -20.21
C LYS A 83 -2.31 2.28 -21.67
N LYS A 84 -3.01 1.18 -21.93
CA LYS A 84 -3.51 0.83 -23.27
C LYS A 84 -4.84 1.52 -23.51
#